data_AF-A0A9P3L724-F1
#
_entry.id   AF-A0A9P3L724-F1
#
_cell.length_a   1.000
_cell.length_b   1.000
_cell.length_c   1.000
_cell.angle_alpha   90.00
_cell.angle_beta   90.00
_cell.angle_gamma   90.00
#
_symmetry.space_group_name_H-M   'P 1'
#
loop_
_entity.id
_entity.type
_entity.pdbx_description
1 polymer ?
#
loop_
_entity_poly.entity_id
_entity_poly.type
_entity_poly.pdbx_seq_one_letter_code
_entity_poly.pdbx_strand_id
1 'polypeptide(L)'
;MSSPSLQAYRRVVREINRAAIAPRATRNPVVASSFRKLYEQNRDNESFAHDMQNALTFMHSQRMHKVLLDRYNPLHDLSPEERIKATARRVGLDMPVNSSDDKDN
;
A
#
# COMPACT_ATOMS: atom_id res chain seq x y z
N MET A 1 -14.17 6.26 -29.36
CA MET A 1 -13.28 6.81 -28.31
C MET A 1 -13.87 6.51 -26.94
N SER A 2 -13.08 6.02 -25.97
CA SER A 2 -13.59 5.71 -24.61
C SER A 2 -13.87 7.00 -23.84
N SER A 3 -15.06 7.14 -23.26
CA SER A 3 -15.41 8.27 -22.38
C SER A 3 -14.37 8.47 -21.27
N PRO A 4 -13.98 9.71 -20.94
CA PRO A 4 -12.99 10.01 -19.90
C PRO A 4 -13.39 9.46 -18.52
N SER A 5 -14.69 9.50 -18.18
CA SER A 5 -15.20 8.95 -16.91
C SER A 5 -14.99 7.44 -16.81
N LEU A 6 -15.16 6.72 -17.93
CA LEU A 6 -14.92 5.27 -18.00
C LEU A 6 -13.45 4.92 -17.83
N GLN A 7 -12.54 5.74 -18.36
CA GLN A 7 -11.10 5.54 -18.21
C GLN A 7 -10.66 5.75 -16.77
N ALA A 8 -11.11 6.84 -16.13
CA ALA A 8 -10.81 7.14 -14.73
C ALA A 8 -11.30 6.01 -13.80
N TYR A 9 -12.56 5.60 -13.93
CA TYR A 9 -13.14 4.47 -13.19
C TYR A 9 -12.31 3.18 -13.35
N ARG A 10 -11.97 2.80 -14.60
CA ARG A 10 -11.19 1.58 -14.86
C ARG A 10 -9.83 1.61 -14.19
N ARG A 11 -9.18 2.78 -14.14
CA ARG A 11 -7.89 2.93 -13.48
C ARG A 11 -8.03 2.85 -11.96
N VAL A 12 -9.07 3.43 -11.36
CA VAL A 12 -9.37 3.29 -9.92
C VAL A 12 -9.53 1.81 -9.55
N VAL A 13 -10.36 1.07 -10.28
CA VAL A 13 -10.55 -0.37 -10.02
C VAL A 13 -9.24 -1.16 -10.16
N ARG A 14 -8.39 -0.80 -11.14
CA ARG A 14 -7.07 -1.42 -11.29
C ARG A 14 -6.13 -1.09 -10.13
N GLU A 15 -6.14 0.14 -9.62
CA GLU A 15 -5.29 0.53 -8.50
C GLU A 15 -5.73 -0.14 -7.19
N ILE A 16 -7.04 -0.21 -6.92
CA ILE A 16 -7.59 -1.00 -5.80
C ILE A 16 -7.17 -2.45 -5.93
N ASN A 17 -7.30 -3.01 -7.14
CA ASN A 17 -6.89 -4.38 -7.40
C ASN A 17 -5.37 -4.59 -7.28
N ARG A 18 -4.57 -3.56 -7.47
CA ARG A 18 -3.12 -3.62 -7.28
C ARG A 18 -2.72 -3.49 -5.81
N ALA A 19 -3.48 -2.71 -5.05
CA ALA A 19 -3.25 -2.46 -3.63
C ALA A 19 -3.79 -3.58 -2.71
N ALA A 20 -4.67 -4.44 -3.19
CA ALA A 20 -5.26 -5.48 -2.36
C ALA A 20 -4.23 -6.56 -1.96
N ILE A 21 -4.23 -6.87 -0.66
CA ILE A 21 -3.36 -7.86 0.00
C ILE A 21 -3.68 -9.29 -0.46
N ALA A 22 -4.97 -9.58 -0.66
CA ALA A 22 -5.42 -10.91 -1.06
C ALA A 22 -5.03 -11.24 -2.51
N PRO A 23 -4.60 -12.49 -2.78
CA PRO A 23 -4.38 -13.01 -4.13
C PRO A 23 -5.61 -12.84 -5.02
N ARG A 24 -5.39 -12.75 -6.34
CA ARG A 24 -6.47 -12.56 -7.33
C ARG A 24 -7.57 -13.63 -7.22
N ALA A 25 -7.21 -14.88 -6.89
CA ALA A 25 -8.14 -16.00 -6.80
C ALA A 25 -9.10 -15.90 -5.60
N THR A 26 -8.66 -15.34 -4.48
CA THR A 26 -9.44 -15.28 -3.23
C THR A 26 -10.01 -13.89 -2.94
N ARG A 27 -9.83 -12.95 -3.87
CA ARG A 27 -10.30 -11.58 -3.72
C ARG A 27 -11.83 -11.53 -3.70
N ASN A 28 -12.37 -10.80 -2.74
CA ASN A 28 -13.79 -10.53 -2.66
C ASN A 28 -14.28 -9.72 -3.90
N PRO A 29 -15.16 -10.27 -4.76
CA PRO A 29 -15.66 -9.59 -5.94
C PRO A 29 -16.60 -8.42 -5.63
N VAL A 30 -17.14 -8.38 -4.40
CA VAL A 30 -18.10 -7.35 -3.97
C VAL A 30 -17.51 -5.96 -4.14
N VAL A 31 -16.23 -5.76 -3.80
CA VAL A 31 -15.56 -4.46 -3.92
C VAL A 31 -15.65 -3.93 -5.36
N ALA A 32 -15.23 -4.72 -6.34
CA ALA A 32 -15.27 -4.32 -7.75
C ALA A 32 -16.72 -4.09 -8.23
N SER A 33 -17.67 -4.92 -7.76
CA SER A 33 -19.09 -4.77 -8.11
C SER A 33 -19.71 -3.50 -7.53
N SER A 34 -19.34 -3.10 -6.31
CA SER A 34 -19.81 -1.88 -5.67
C SER A 34 -19.32 -0.64 -6.41
N PHE A 35 -18.03 -0.59 -6.78
CA PHE A 35 -17.49 0.50 -7.59
C PHE A 35 -18.13 0.58 -8.97
N ARG A 36 -18.48 -0.57 -9.56
CA ARG A 36 -19.24 -0.61 -10.81
C ARG A 36 -20.63 0.03 -10.66
N LYS A 37 -21.37 -0.33 -9.59
CA LYS A 37 -22.69 0.27 -9.30
C LYS A 37 -22.58 1.79 -9.10
N LEU A 38 -21.57 2.25 -8.35
CA LEU A 38 -21.31 3.68 -8.16
C LEU A 38 -21.05 4.41 -9.49
N TYR A 39 -20.27 3.81 -10.39
CA TYR A 39 -20.03 4.35 -11.73
C TYR A 39 -21.32 4.40 -12.56
N GLU A 40 -22.10 3.32 -12.57
CA GLU A 40 -23.35 3.25 -13.34
C GLU A 40 -24.37 4.29 -12.85
N GLN A 41 -24.44 4.54 -11.55
CA GLN A 41 -25.31 5.57 -10.96
C GLN A 41 -24.89 7.00 -11.28
N ASN A 42 -23.60 7.27 -11.47
CA ASN A 42 -23.05 8.62 -11.63
C ASN A 42 -22.42 8.86 -13.01
N ARG A 43 -22.74 8.01 -13.98
CA ARG A 43 -22.10 7.99 -15.31
C ARG A 43 -22.17 9.33 -16.04
N ASP A 44 -23.31 10.01 -15.91
CA ASP A 44 -23.63 11.25 -16.62
C ASP A 44 -23.28 12.50 -15.80
N ASN A 45 -22.77 12.32 -14.58
CA ASN A 45 -22.33 13.41 -13.73
C ASN A 45 -20.88 13.79 -14.06
N GLU A 46 -20.66 15.00 -14.59
CA GLU A 46 -19.31 15.48 -14.93
C GLU A 46 -18.39 15.60 -13.71
N SER A 47 -18.92 15.99 -12.55
CA SER A 47 -18.15 16.09 -11.30
C SER A 47 -17.59 14.74 -10.86
N PHE A 48 -18.32 13.66 -11.12
CA PHE A 48 -17.91 12.30 -10.76
C PHE A 48 -16.63 11.87 -11.48
N ALA A 49 -16.44 12.30 -12.74
CA ALA A 49 -15.21 12.02 -13.47
C ALA A 49 -13.99 12.68 -12.82
N HIS A 50 -14.15 13.92 -12.35
CA HIS A 50 -13.13 14.66 -11.62
C HIS A 50 -12.83 13.99 -10.26
N ASP A 51 -13.86 13.58 -9.53
CA ASP A 51 -13.70 12.90 -8.24
C ASP A 51 -12.98 11.56 -8.38
N MET A 52 -13.29 10.79 -9.42
CA MET A 52 -12.57 9.54 -9.73
C MET A 52 -11.09 9.80 -10.05
N GLN A 53 -10.78 10.90 -10.73
CA GLN A 53 -9.40 11.28 -11.01
C GLN A 53 -8.66 11.72 -9.74
N ASN A 54 -9.32 12.45 -8.84
CA ASN A 54 -8.76 12.81 -7.54
C ASN A 54 -8.50 11.57 -6.67
N ALA A 55 -9.46 10.65 -6.59
CA ALA A 55 -9.32 9.39 -5.87
C ALA A 55 -8.13 8.57 -6.40
N LEU A 56 -7.98 8.50 -7.73
CA LEU A 56 -6.84 7.85 -8.36
C LEU A 56 -5.51 8.48 -7.96
N THR A 57 -5.40 9.81 -8.03
CA THR A 57 -4.19 10.54 -7.62
C THR A 57 -3.86 10.26 -6.16
N PHE A 58 -4.85 10.30 -5.27
CA PHE A 58 -4.68 10.00 -3.86
C PHE A 58 -4.17 8.57 -3.61
N MET A 59 -4.79 7.57 -4.25
CA MET A 59 -4.36 6.16 -4.12
C MET A 59 -2.92 5.96 -4.58
N HIS A 60 -2.55 6.56 -5.72
CA HIS A 60 -1.19 6.49 -6.23
C HIS A 60 -0.19 7.13 -5.27
N SER A 61 -0.50 8.33 -4.77
CA SER A 61 0.32 9.06 -3.80
C SER A 61 0.49 8.27 -2.50
N GLN A 62 -0.56 7.61 -1.99
CA GLN A 62 -0.45 6.77 -0.80
C GLN A 62 0.49 5.58 -1.00
N ARG A 63 0.39 4.90 -2.15
CA ARG A 63 1.30 3.79 -2.47
C ARG A 63 2.75 4.28 -2.57
N MET A 64 2.99 5.41 -3.23
CA MET A 64 4.33 5.99 -3.35
C MET A 64 4.87 6.47 -2.00
N HIS A 65 4.03 7.08 -1.17
CA HIS A 65 4.37 7.49 0.19
C HIS A 65 4.84 6.29 1.02
N LYS A 66 4.12 5.16 0.99
CA LYS A 66 4.56 3.92 1.65
C LYS A 66 5.93 3.46 1.17
N VAL A 67 6.14 3.41 -0.16
CA VAL A 67 7.43 3.01 -0.74
C VAL A 67 8.57 3.94 -0.30
N LEU A 68 8.32 5.24 -0.21
CA LEU A 68 9.31 6.21 0.24
C LEU A 68 9.61 6.07 1.74
N LEU A 69 8.59 5.84 2.57
CA LEU A 69 8.75 5.56 4.00
C LEU A 69 9.61 4.32 4.22
N ASP A 70 9.30 3.21 3.54
CA ASP A 70 10.06 1.95 3.67
C ASP A 70 11.54 2.14 3.28
N ARG A 71 11.81 2.98 2.28
CA ARG A 71 13.18 3.23 1.77
C ARG A 71 14.01 4.13 2.68
N TYR A 72 13.42 5.22 3.16
CA TYR A 72 14.17 6.27 3.85
C TYR A 72 14.02 6.22 5.38
N ASN A 73 12.96 5.60 5.88
CA ASN A 73 12.72 5.42 7.31
C ASN A 73 12.19 4.00 7.60
N PRO A 74 13.01 2.96 7.45
CA PRO A 74 12.58 1.58 7.69
C PRO A 74 12.21 1.29 9.15
N LEU A 75 12.55 2.18 10.10
CA LEU A 75 12.22 2.03 11.52
C LEU A 75 10.93 2.77 11.92
N HIS A 76 10.16 3.30 10.94
CA HIS A 76 8.97 4.11 11.22
C HIS A 76 7.85 3.32 11.91
N ASP A 77 7.70 2.03 11.58
CA ASP A 77 6.67 1.15 12.14
C ASP A 77 7.08 0.47 13.46
N LEU A 78 8.33 0.64 13.92
CA LEU A 78 8.84 -0.03 15.12
C LEU A 78 8.38 0.64 16.41
N SER A 79 8.06 -0.19 17.41
CA SER A 79 7.85 0.28 18.78
C SER A 79 9.12 0.97 19.33
N PRO A 80 9.02 1.80 20.37
CA PRO A 80 10.18 2.43 21.00
C PRO A 80 11.25 1.41 21.42
N GLU A 81 10.84 0.27 21.96
CA GLU A 81 11.73 -0.81 22.42
C GLU A 81 12.47 -1.47 21.26
N GLU A 82 11.75 -1.79 20.18
CA GLU A 82 12.32 -2.39 18.97
C GLU A 82 13.31 -1.44 18.29
N ARG A 83 13.04 -0.14 18.35
CA ARG A 83 13.91 0.91 17.82
C ARG A 83 15.21 1.03 18.60
N ILE A 84 15.14 0.95 19.93
CA ILE A 84 16.33 0.91 20.81
C ILE A 84 17.18 -0.33 20.45
N LYS A 85 16.55 -1.49 20.31
CA LYS A 85 17.22 -2.73 19.95
C LYS A 85 17.87 -2.67 18.56
N ALA A 86 17.16 -2.16 17.55
CA ALA A 86 17.69 -1.97 16.20
C ALA A 86 18.88 -0.99 16.20
N THR A 87 18.83 0.05 17.02
CA THR A 87 19.93 1.00 17.20
C THR A 87 21.13 0.33 17.89
N ALA A 88 20.90 -0.43 18.96
CA ALA A 88 21.94 -1.18 19.66
C ALA A 88 22.68 -2.14 18.72
N ARG A 89 21.96 -2.85 17.84
CA ARG A 89 22.56 -3.69 16.80
C ARG A 89 23.38 -2.89 15.79
N ARG A 90 22.88 -1.74 15.37
CA ARG A 90 23.57 -0.88 14.38
C ARG A 90 24.88 -0.29 14.92
N VAL A 91 24.95 0.01 16.21
CA VAL A 91 26.15 0.58 16.86
C VAL A 91 27.07 -0.49 17.46
N GLY A 92 26.72 -1.77 17.35
CA GLY A 92 27.53 -2.88 17.88
C GLY A 92 27.41 -3.09 19.39
N LEU A 93 26.37 -2.54 20.04
CA LEU A 93 26.06 -2.78 21.46
C LEU A 93 25.31 -4.11 21.68
N ASP A 94 24.56 -4.59 20.67
CA ASP A 94 23.85 -5.89 20.66
C ASP A 94 24.30 -6.71 19.44
N MET A 95 25.47 -7.34 19.54
CA MET A 95 26.04 -8.16 18.45
C MET A 95 25.47 -9.59 18.49
N PRO A 96 25.23 -10.23 17.33
CA PRO A 96 24.84 -11.63 17.30
C PRO A 96 25.96 -12.51 17.90
N VAL A 97 25.57 -13.49 18.72
CA VAL A 97 26.51 -14.44 19.32
C VAL A 97 27.13 -15.28 18.20
N ASN A 98 28.46 -15.35 18.15
CA ASN A 98 29.15 -16.18 17.18
C ASN A 98 29.05 -17.66 17.59
N SER A 99 28.76 -18.54 16.64
CA SER A 99 28.64 -20.00 16.84
C SER A 99 29.91 -20.71 17.34
N SER A 100 31.00 -19.97 17.55
CA SER A 100 32.27 -20.49 18.09
C SER A 100 32.34 -20.46 19.61
N ASP A 101 31.51 -19.67 20.29
CA ASP A 101 31.60 -19.47 21.74
C ASP A 101 30.72 -20.44 22.55
N ASP A 102 29.94 -21.29 21.87
CA ASP A 102 29.01 -22.27 22.47
C ASP A 102 29.62 -23.67 22.68
N LYS A 103 30.94 -23.84 22.45
CA LYS A 103 31.63 -25.12 22.68
C LYS A 103 32.40 -25.22 23.98
N ASP A 104 32.54 -24.12 24.72
CA ASP A 104 33.31 -24.05 25.96
C ASP A 104 32.47 -23.48 27.12
N ASN A 105 31.36 -24.15 27.47
CA ASN A 105 30.77 -24.05 28.82
C ASN A 105 29.94 -25.28 29.17
#